data_AF-A0A2V1GVS8-F1
#
_entry.id   AF-A0A2V1GVS8-F1
#
_cell.length_a   1.000
_cell.length_b   1.000
_cell.length_c   1.000
_cell.angle_alpha   90.00
_cell.angle_beta   90.00
_cell.angle_gamma   90.00
#
_symmetry.space_group_name_H-M   'P 1'
#
loop_
_entity.id
_entity.type
_entity.pdbx_description
1 polymer ?
#
loop_
_entity_poly.entity_id
_entity_poly.type
_entity_poly.pdbx_seq_one_letter_code
_entity_poly.pdbx_strand_id
1 'polypeptide(L)'
;MNKKNKKGITLIELMIVIAIVAILAAIAWPSYQSSLQRGFRTQAMTLLGDIQAGQERFHSNAKKYTNDFLDLGMSTVSTSSITAADGRYEIQLTADNTSYSIVAIPKLSQVSDHCKRYLLNSLGQKRLASTGTTADSALPTSRCWAK
;
A
#
# COMPACT_ATOMS: atom_id res chain seq x y z
N MET A 1 -10.16 26.37 59.77
CA MET A 1 -9.77 25.15 59.02
C MET A 1 -10.60 25.09 57.75
N ASN A 2 -10.03 25.50 56.60
CA ASN A 2 -10.79 25.80 55.38
C ASN A 2 -11.07 24.48 54.61
N LYS A 3 -12.31 23.97 54.66
CA LYS A 3 -12.73 22.76 53.94
C LYS A 3 -12.76 23.07 52.44
N LYS A 4 -11.71 22.67 51.70
CA LYS A 4 -11.76 22.65 50.24
C LYS A 4 -12.79 21.58 49.82
N ASN A 5 -13.94 22.01 49.32
CA ASN A 5 -14.93 21.13 48.72
C ASN A 5 -14.29 20.45 47.50
N LYS A 6 -14.00 19.15 47.61
CA LYS A 6 -13.57 18.34 46.46
C LYS A 6 -14.78 18.19 45.52
N LYS A 7 -14.81 18.97 44.44
CA LYS A 7 -15.77 18.79 43.35
C LYS A 7 -15.36 17.53 42.57
N GLY A 8 -16.21 16.51 42.58
CA GLY A 8 -16.04 15.30 41.76
C GLY A 8 -16.79 15.42 40.43
N ILE A 9 -16.36 14.66 39.43
CA ILE A 9 -17.10 14.48 38.16
C ILE A 9 -18.39 13.71 38.46
N THR A 10 -19.50 14.12 37.85
CA THR A 10 -20.77 13.40 37.97
C THR A 10 -20.85 12.25 36.96
N LEU A 11 -21.60 11.21 37.29
CA LEU A 11 -21.78 10.08 36.38
C LEU A 11 -22.46 10.50 35.07
N ILE A 12 -23.39 11.45 35.14
CA ILE A 12 -24.07 11.98 33.95
C ILE A 12 -23.13 12.78 33.04
N GLU A 13 -22.20 13.54 33.62
CA GLU A 13 -21.18 14.29 32.87
C GLU A 13 -20.26 13.34 32.10
N LEU A 14 -19.85 12.23 32.74
CA LEU A 14 -19.08 11.20 32.07
C LEU A 14 -19.87 10.53 30.93
N MET A 15 -21.16 10.25 31.11
CA MET A 15 -22.00 9.65 30.06
C MET A 15 -22.12 10.54 28.82
N ILE A 16 -22.29 11.86 29.02
CA ILE A 16 -22.37 12.82 27.91
C ILE A 16 -21.03 12.90 27.18
N VAL A 17 -19.91 12.94 27.90
CA VAL A 17 -18.57 12.97 27.30
C VAL A 17 -18.32 11.72 26.45
N ILE A 18 -18.64 10.53 26.96
CA ILE A 18 -18.47 9.28 26.22
C ILE A 18 -19.37 9.26 24.97
N ALA A 19 -20.61 9.74 25.07
CA ALA A 19 -21.51 9.83 23.94
C ALA A 19 -20.95 10.72 22.82
N ILE A 20 -20.40 11.90 23.17
CA ILE A 20 -19.76 12.80 22.19
C ILE A 20 -18.52 12.15 21.56
N VAL A 21 -17.65 11.54 22.37
CA VAL A 21 -16.44 10.86 21.88
C VAL A 21 -16.79 9.71 20.93
N ALA A 22 -17.84 8.94 21.22
CA ALA A 22 -18.28 7.84 20.36
C ALA A 22 -18.74 8.34 18.98
N ILE A 23 -19.50 9.44 18.91
CA ILE A 23 -19.93 10.05 17.65
C ILE A 23 -18.73 10.53 16.83
N LEU A 24 -17.78 11.22 17.48
CA LEU A 24 -16.57 11.69 16.80
C LEU A 24 -15.72 10.53 16.28
N ALA A 25 -15.54 9.48 17.09
CA ALA A 25 -14.76 8.30 16.70
C ALA A 25 -15.37 7.58 15.49
N ALA A 26 -16.70 7.49 15.41
CA ALA A 26 -17.39 6.84 14.29
C ALA A 26 -17.09 7.50 12.93
N ILE A 27 -16.87 8.82 12.90
CA ILE A 27 -16.56 9.57 11.68
C ILE A 27 -15.04 9.60 11.44
N ALA A 28 -14.26 9.84 12.50
CA ALA A 28 -12.82 10.02 12.40
C ALA A 28 -12.08 8.71 12.03
N TRP A 29 -12.51 7.57 12.57
CA TRP A 29 -11.84 6.29 12.37
C TRP A 29 -11.75 5.85 10.89
N PRO A 30 -12.86 5.77 10.12
CA PRO A 30 -12.78 5.38 8.71
C PRO A 30 -11.96 6.39 7.88
N SER A 31 -12.06 7.68 8.17
CA SER A 31 -11.27 8.71 7.49
C SER A 31 -9.77 8.53 7.73
N TYR A 32 -9.37 8.27 8.97
CA TYR A 32 -7.99 8.01 9.33
C TYR A 32 -7.43 6.75 8.63
N GLN A 33 -8.18 5.65 8.62
CA GLN A 33 -7.80 4.43 7.91
C GLN A 33 -7.59 4.68 6.41
N SER A 34 -8.48 5.44 5.77
CA SER A 34 -8.36 5.78 4.35
C SER A 34 -7.10 6.62 4.04
N SER A 35 -6.71 7.50 4.97
CA SER A 35 -5.52 8.34 4.84
C SER A 35 -4.24 7.50 4.95
N LEU A 36 -4.19 6.56 5.91
CA LEU A 36 -3.09 5.62 6.03
C LEU A 36 -2.97 4.73 4.79
N GLN A 37 -4.09 4.17 4.31
CA GLN A 37 -4.10 3.36 3.09
C GLN A 37 -3.56 4.12 1.88
N ARG A 38 -3.87 5.42 1.74
CA ARG A 38 -3.28 6.27 0.67
C ARG A 38 -1.77 6.43 0.82
N GLY A 39 -1.28 6.57 2.05
CA GLY A 39 0.16 6.62 2.33
C GLY A 39 0.86 5.34 1.86
N PHE A 40 0.33 4.18 2.23
CA PHE A 40 0.88 2.88 1.83
C PHE A 40 0.81 2.64 0.31
N ARG A 41 -0.29 3.05 -0.35
CA ARG A 41 -0.38 3.05 -1.82
C ARG A 41 0.76 3.83 -2.47
N THR A 42 1.06 5.02 -1.93
CA THR A 42 2.11 5.89 -2.47
C THR A 42 3.48 5.23 -2.32
N GLN A 43 3.75 4.61 -1.17
CA GLN A 43 5.00 3.87 -0.94
C GLN A 43 5.14 2.70 -1.92
N ALA A 44 4.08 1.92 -2.13
CA ALA A 44 4.07 0.82 -3.10
C ALA A 44 4.33 1.31 -4.53
N MET A 45 3.73 2.44 -4.94
CA MET A 45 3.98 3.02 -6.27
C MET A 45 5.42 3.49 -6.45
N THR A 46 6.01 4.09 -5.42
CA THR A 46 7.44 4.45 -5.43
C THR A 46 8.28 3.20 -5.62
N LEU A 47 8.01 2.15 -4.84
CA LEU A 47 8.74 0.88 -4.94
C LEU A 47 8.61 0.25 -6.34
N LEU A 48 7.43 0.26 -6.95
CA LEU A 48 7.24 -0.18 -8.34
C LEU A 48 8.08 0.63 -9.34
N GLY A 49 8.20 1.94 -9.12
CA GLY A 49 9.05 2.83 -9.92
C GLY A 49 10.54 2.51 -9.77
N ASP A 50 10.99 2.23 -8.55
CA ASP A 50 12.38 1.85 -8.27
C ASP A 50 12.73 0.51 -8.94
N ILE A 51 11.81 -0.47 -8.90
CA ILE A 51 11.98 -1.76 -9.59
C ILE A 51 12.05 -1.56 -11.10
N GLN A 52 11.17 -0.74 -11.68
CA GLN A 52 11.23 -0.41 -13.10
C GLN A 52 12.59 0.22 -13.47
N ALA A 53 13.08 1.19 -12.69
CA ALA A 53 14.40 1.78 -12.93
C ALA A 53 15.54 0.75 -12.81
N GLY A 54 15.44 -0.16 -11.83
CA GLY A 54 16.38 -1.28 -11.67
C GLY A 54 16.38 -2.22 -12.87
N GLN A 55 15.20 -2.57 -13.39
CA GLN A 55 15.04 -3.42 -14.56
C GLN A 55 15.68 -2.80 -15.81
N GLU A 56 15.44 -1.51 -16.06
CA GLU A 56 16.06 -0.81 -17.20
C GLU A 56 17.59 -0.73 -17.08
N ARG A 57 18.11 -0.53 -15.85
CA ARG A 57 19.55 -0.57 -15.59
C ARG A 57 20.12 -1.97 -15.84
N PHE A 58 19.46 -3.02 -15.35
CA PHE A 58 19.90 -4.39 -15.56
C PHE A 58 19.87 -4.78 -17.04
N HIS A 59 18.78 -4.45 -17.75
CA HIS A 59 18.61 -4.70 -19.17
C HIS A 59 19.67 -3.98 -20.03
N SER A 60 20.05 -2.75 -19.66
CA SER A 60 21.12 -2.01 -20.34
C SER A 60 22.44 -2.79 -20.38
N ASN A 61 22.75 -3.52 -19.30
CA ASN A 61 23.98 -4.30 -19.13
C ASN A 61 23.87 -5.74 -19.65
N ALA A 62 22.78 -6.44 -19.30
CA ALA A 62 22.63 -7.87 -19.54
C ALA A 62 21.81 -8.22 -20.80
N LYS A 63 21.19 -7.22 -21.46
CA LYS A 63 20.30 -7.38 -22.63
C LYS A 63 19.13 -8.34 -22.39
N LYS A 64 18.73 -8.49 -21.14
CA LYS A 64 17.56 -9.25 -20.69
C LYS A 64 17.01 -8.62 -19.40
N TYR A 65 15.76 -8.87 -19.07
CA TYR A 65 15.22 -8.54 -17.75
C TYR A 65 15.45 -9.71 -16.78
N THR A 66 15.37 -9.43 -15.48
CA THR A 66 15.59 -10.42 -14.43
C THR A 66 14.33 -10.67 -13.63
N ASN A 67 14.19 -11.89 -13.12
CA ASN A 67 13.18 -12.25 -12.13
C ASN A 67 13.68 -12.04 -10.70
N ASP A 68 14.93 -11.65 -10.51
CA ASP A 68 15.58 -11.65 -9.21
C ASP A 68 15.76 -10.23 -8.66
N PHE A 69 15.18 -9.96 -7.49
CA PHE A 69 15.38 -8.70 -6.78
C PHE A 69 16.83 -8.50 -6.30
N LEU A 70 17.63 -9.56 -6.18
CA LEU A 70 19.07 -9.44 -5.89
C LEU A 70 19.82 -8.74 -7.03
N ASP A 71 19.52 -9.11 -8.29
CA ASP A 71 20.10 -8.50 -9.50
C ASP A 71 19.73 -7.01 -9.64
N LEU A 72 18.58 -6.62 -9.07
CA LEU A 72 18.11 -5.23 -9.03
C LEU A 72 18.68 -4.42 -7.86
N GLY A 73 19.44 -5.05 -6.96
CA GLY A 73 19.97 -4.40 -5.75
C GLY A 73 18.90 -4.10 -4.70
N MET A 74 17.80 -4.86 -4.70
CA MET A 74 16.64 -4.63 -3.83
C MET A 74 16.43 -5.72 -2.77
N SER A 75 17.23 -6.79 -2.83
CA SER A 75 17.22 -7.92 -1.89
C SER A 75 18.64 -8.37 -1.60
N THR A 76 18.85 -9.02 -0.46
CA THR A 76 20.13 -9.69 -0.11
C THR A 76 20.12 -11.18 -0.47
N VAL A 77 18.99 -11.70 -0.96
CA VAL A 77 18.81 -13.10 -1.36
C VAL A 77 18.11 -13.19 -2.71
N SER A 78 18.40 -14.24 -3.48
CA SER A 78 17.76 -14.49 -4.77
C SER A 78 16.28 -14.76 -4.57
N THR A 79 15.42 -13.90 -5.12
CA THR A 79 13.96 -14.00 -4.97
C THR A 79 13.22 -13.20 -6.04
N SER A 80 12.07 -13.72 -6.48
CA SER A 80 11.11 -13.02 -7.35
C SER A 80 9.94 -12.41 -6.59
N SER A 81 9.96 -12.47 -5.25
CA SER A 81 8.98 -11.81 -4.38
C SER A 81 9.66 -11.15 -3.18
N ILE A 82 9.26 -9.92 -2.88
CA ILE A 82 9.66 -9.20 -1.66
C ILE A 82 8.44 -8.60 -0.98
N THR A 83 8.49 -8.42 0.34
CA THR A 83 7.48 -7.63 1.05
C THR A 83 8.01 -6.21 1.24
N ALA A 84 7.19 -5.21 0.92
CA ALA A 84 7.52 -3.80 1.14
C ALA A 84 7.85 -3.55 2.63
N ALA A 85 8.69 -2.55 2.90
CA ALA A 85 9.19 -2.27 4.25
C ALA A 85 8.08 -2.02 5.29
N ASP A 86 6.93 -1.51 4.85
CA ASP A 86 5.75 -1.27 5.69
C ASP A 86 4.91 -2.54 5.97
N GLY A 87 5.22 -3.67 5.32
CA GLY A 87 4.47 -4.93 5.40
C GLY A 87 3.09 -4.90 4.73
N ARG A 88 2.75 -3.83 3.99
CA ARG A 88 1.41 -3.62 3.42
C ARG A 88 1.26 -4.10 2.00
N TYR A 89 2.36 -4.32 1.29
CA TYR A 89 2.36 -4.88 -0.04
C TYR A 89 3.40 -5.99 -0.18
N GLU A 90 3.03 -7.05 -0.88
CA GLU A 90 4.00 -7.99 -1.46
C GLU A 90 4.17 -7.66 -2.94
N ILE A 91 5.43 -7.54 -3.36
CA ILE A 91 5.77 -7.26 -4.74
C ILE A 91 6.27 -8.55 -5.37
N GLN A 92 5.60 -8.97 -6.43
CA GLN A 92 5.98 -10.11 -7.25
C GLN A 92 6.49 -9.61 -8.60
N LEU A 93 7.56 -10.23 -9.07
CA LEU A 93 8.23 -9.91 -10.32
C LEU A 93 8.15 -11.12 -11.25
N THR A 94 7.80 -10.86 -12.51
CA THR A 94 7.84 -11.85 -13.58
C THR A 94 8.46 -11.19 -14.81
N ALA A 95 9.50 -11.80 -15.36
CA ALA A 95 10.32 -11.25 -16.42
C ALA A 95 10.79 -12.35 -17.37
N ASP A 96 11.00 -11.94 -18.62
CA ASP A 96 11.66 -12.71 -19.67
C ASP A 96 12.79 -11.87 -20.29
N ASN A 97 13.33 -12.29 -21.43
CA ASN A 97 14.43 -11.56 -22.07
C ASN A 97 14.04 -10.18 -22.63
N THR A 98 12.75 -9.93 -22.83
CA THR A 98 12.20 -8.80 -23.59
C THR A 98 11.15 -7.99 -22.83
N SER A 99 10.55 -8.57 -21.79
CA SER A 99 9.46 -7.97 -21.05
C SER A 99 9.52 -8.30 -19.56
N TYR A 100 8.86 -7.47 -18.76
CA TYR A 100 8.61 -7.76 -17.35
C TYR A 100 7.23 -7.25 -16.92
N SER A 101 6.74 -7.81 -15.82
CA SER A 101 5.52 -7.44 -15.13
C SER A 101 5.78 -7.47 -13.62
N ILE A 102 5.45 -6.36 -12.96
CA ILE A 102 5.58 -6.19 -11.52
C ILE A 102 4.17 -6.06 -10.96
N VAL A 103 3.87 -6.83 -9.90
CA VAL A 103 2.56 -6.85 -9.24
C VAL A 103 2.73 -6.51 -7.77
N ALA A 104 2.14 -5.40 -7.31
CA ALA A 104 1.99 -5.12 -5.88
C ALA A 104 0.65 -5.67 -5.37
N ILE A 105 0.72 -6.59 -4.43
CA ILE A 105 -0.39 -7.34 -3.84
C ILE A 105 -0.64 -6.79 -2.44
N PRO A 106 -1.83 -6.25 -2.14
CA PRO A 106 -2.12 -5.71 -0.82
C PRO A 106 -2.10 -6.82 0.24
N LYS A 107 -1.57 -6.48 1.42
CA LYS A 107 -1.53 -7.29 2.63
C LYS A 107 -2.16 -6.55 3.81
N LEU A 108 -2.57 -7.30 4.83
CA LEU A 108 -3.09 -6.75 6.10
C LEU A 108 -4.24 -5.75 5.87
N SER A 109 -4.18 -4.57 6.49
CA SER A 109 -5.19 -3.51 6.38
C SER A 109 -5.38 -2.95 4.96
N GLN A 110 -4.48 -3.27 4.03
CA GLN A 110 -4.59 -2.84 2.65
C GLN A 110 -5.48 -3.78 1.81
N VAL A 111 -5.79 -4.98 2.30
CA VAL A 111 -6.67 -5.93 1.58
C VAL A 111 -8.09 -5.38 1.45
N SER A 112 -8.54 -4.56 2.41
CA SER A 112 -9.83 -3.88 2.38
C SER A 112 -9.83 -2.59 1.56
N ASP A 113 -8.68 -2.18 1.02
CA ASP A 113 -8.60 -1.01 0.16
C ASP A 113 -9.33 -1.27 -1.16
N HIS A 114 -10.12 -0.29 -1.59
CA HIS A 114 -10.78 -0.30 -2.90
C HIS A 114 -9.78 -0.40 -4.06
N CYS A 115 -8.59 0.15 -3.88
CA CYS A 115 -7.48 -0.05 -4.81
C CYS A 115 -6.83 -1.41 -4.51
N LYS A 116 -7.12 -2.38 -5.38
CA LYS A 116 -6.73 -3.79 -5.23
C LYS A 116 -5.23 -4.00 -5.51
N ARG A 117 -4.89 -4.77 -6.56
CA ARG A 117 -3.50 -5.03 -6.96
C ARG A 117 -3.04 -3.97 -7.94
N TYR A 118 -1.79 -3.53 -7.83
CA TYR A 118 -1.16 -2.61 -8.77
C TYR A 118 -0.27 -3.38 -9.72
N LEU A 119 -0.37 -3.10 -11.02
CA LEU A 119 0.45 -3.75 -12.05
C LEU A 119 1.20 -2.70 -12.86
N LEU A 120 2.47 -2.96 -13.11
CA LEU A 120 3.34 -2.15 -13.94
C LEU A 120 4.19 -3.06 -14.82
N ASN A 121 4.18 -2.83 -16.14
CA ASN A 121 4.97 -3.63 -17.08
C ASN A 121 6.12 -2.82 -17.72
N SER A 122 6.93 -3.49 -18.54
CA SER A 122 8.06 -2.89 -19.28
C SER A 122 7.67 -1.77 -20.25
N LEU A 123 6.39 -1.68 -20.64
CA LEU A 123 5.87 -0.59 -21.48
C LEU A 123 5.43 0.63 -20.65
N GLY A 124 5.61 0.59 -19.32
CA GLY A 124 5.13 1.63 -18.41
C GLY A 124 3.61 1.64 -18.24
N GLN A 125 2.89 0.61 -18.72
CA GLN A 125 1.45 0.53 -18.58
C GLN A 125 1.09 0.23 -17.12
N LYS A 126 0.33 1.14 -16.53
CA LYS A 126 -0.20 1.04 -15.18
C LYS A 126 -1.58 0.43 -15.23
N ARG A 127 -1.82 -0.62 -14.45
CA ARG A 127 -3.12 -1.32 -14.40
C ARG A 127 -3.46 -1.64 -12.96
N LEU A 128 -4.72 -2.01 -12.76
CA LEU A 128 -5.22 -2.55 -11.51
C LEU A 128 -5.80 -3.93 -11.81
N ALA A 129 -5.64 -4.91 -10.92
CA ALA A 129 -6.27 -6.22 -11.09
C ALA A 129 -7.08 -6.63 -9.86
N SER A 130 -8.15 -7.40 -10.10
CA SER A 130 -8.85 -8.12 -9.04
C SER A 130 -8.07 -9.35 -8.58
N THR A 131 -8.32 -9.78 -7.34
CA THR A 131 -7.70 -10.97 -6.74
C THR A 131 -7.78 -12.18 -7.67
N GLY A 132 -6.65 -12.84 -7.92
CA GLY A 132 -6.58 -14.09 -8.68
C GLY A 132 -6.67 -13.98 -10.21
N THR A 133 -6.82 -12.78 -10.79
CA THR A 133 -6.83 -12.58 -12.25
C THR A 133 -5.73 -11.62 -12.69
N THR A 134 -5.19 -11.82 -13.88
CA THR A 134 -4.39 -10.83 -14.64
C THR A 134 -5.27 -9.83 -15.40
N ALA A 135 -6.60 -10.00 -15.30
CA ALA A 135 -7.59 -9.14 -15.91
C ALA A 135 -7.71 -7.80 -15.18
N ASP A 136 -7.96 -6.75 -15.96
CA ASP A 136 -8.17 -5.41 -15.42
C ASP A 136 -9.34 -5.36 -14.45
N SER A 137 -9.14 -4.65 -13.34
CA SER A 137 -10.24 -4.29 -12.47
C SER A 137 -11.16 -3.29 -13.20
N ALA A 138 -12.46 -3.36 -12.96
CA ALA A 138 -13.45 -2.42 -13.50
C ALA A 138 -13.27 -0.96 -12.99
N LEU A 139 -12.35 -0.70 -12.07
CA LEU A 139 -12.06 0.64 -11.57
C LEU A 139 -11.11 1.39 -12.51
N PRO A 140 -11.35 2.68 -12.77
CA PRO A 140 -10.45 3.47 -13.58
C PRO A 140 -9.09 3.59 -12.90
N THR A 141 -8.04 3.12 -13.58
CA THR A 141 -6.63 3.17 -13.16
C THR A 141 -6.22 4.55 -12.63
N SER A 142 -6.74 5.62 -13.24
CA SER A 142 -6.44 7.01 -12.88
C SER A 142 -6.76 7.36 -11.43
N ARG A 143 -7.80 6.76 -10.82
CA ARG A 143 -8.21 7.10 -9.45
C ARG A 143 -7.26 6.53 -8.39
N CYS A 144 -6.69 5.37 -8.66
CA CYS A 144 -5.82 4.66 -7.72
C CYS A 144 -4.34 4.94 -7.95
N TRP A 145 -3.95 5.35 -9.17
CA TRP A 145 -2.58 5.76 -9.52
C TRP A 145 -2.36 7.28 -9.48
N ALA A 146 -3.42 8.08 -9.26
CA ALA A 146 -3.28 9.50 -8.98
C ALA A 146 -2.64 9.71 -7.60
N LYS A 147 -1.65 10.60 -7.55
CA LYS A 147 -0.94 10.99 -6.32
C LYS A 147 -1.85 11.67 -5.33
#